data_AF-A0A2G9ZQK8-F1
#
_entry.id   AF-A0A2G9ZQK8-F1
#
_cell.length_a   1.000
_cell.length_b   1.000
_cell.length_c   1.000
_cell.angle_alpha   90.00
_cell.angle_beta   90.00
_cell.angle_gamma   90.00
#
_symmetry.space_group_name_H-M   'P 1'
#
loop_
_entity.id
_entity.type
_entity.pdbx_description
1 polymer ?
#
loop_
_entity_poly.entity_id
_entity_poly.type
_entity_poly.pdbx_seq_one_letter_code
_entity_poly.pdbx_strand_id
1 'polypeptide(L)'
;MALEAIAGGKVVVEKILQIDPQKCTGCRQCEIVCAIRCNASGNPSVSRIRVFEWMKSSFFVPVVCPQCEEAPCLAACPREVIYRDKLFNRIMVDYGRCVSCRMCVAACPFGAMGFDMPRQ
;
A
#
# COMPACT_ATOMS: atom_id res chain seq x y z
N MET A 1 2.27 -24.90 -7.74
CA MET A 1 3.41 -24.86 -8.66
C MET A 1 4.06 -23.51 -8.49
N ALA A 2 4.98 -23.41 -7.52
CA ALA A 2 5.71 -22.18 -7.22
C ALA A 2 6.80 -22.01 -8.28
N LEU A 3 6.68 -20.99 -9.12
CA LEU A 3 7.71 -20.60 -10.06
C LEU A 3 8.73 -19.75 -9.30
N GLU A 4 9.76 -20.42 -8.77
CA GLU A 4 10.95 -19.77 -8.23
C GLU A 4 11.71 -19.08 -9.37
N ALA A 5 11.45 -17.80 -9.59
CA ALA A 5 12.24 -16.98 -10.50
C ALA A 5 13.55 -16.61 -9.79
N ILE A 6 14.62 -17.36 -10.08
CA ILE A 6 15.98 -17.08 -9.58
C ILE A 6 16.54 -15.87 -10.33
N ALA A 7 16.33 -14.68 -9.79
CA ALA A 7 17.07 -13.48 -10.19
C ALA A 7 18.33 -13.35 -9.32
N GLY A 8 19.47 -13.86 -9.80
CA GLY A 8 20.80 -13.56 -9.23
C GLY A 8 21.09 -14.16 -7.84
N GLY A 9 20.70 -15.41 -7.59
CA GLY A 9 21.11 -16.17 -6.41
C GLY A 9 20.41 -15.79 -5.09
N LYS A 10 19.35 -14.97 -5.14
CA LYS A 10 18.49 -14.70 -3.98
C LYS A 10 17.08 -15.25 -4.23
N VAL A 11 16.57 -16.05 -3.30
CA VAL A 11 15.19 -16.56 -3.31
C VAL A 11 14.23 -15.38 -3.17
N VAL A 12 13.40 -15.15 -4.18
CA VAL A 12 12.35 -14.13 -4.14
C VAL A 12 11.20 -14.68 -3.29
N VAL A 13 10.85 -13.99 -2.20
CA VAL A 13 9.78 -14.41 -1.29
C VAL A 13 8.59 -13.48 -1.44
N GLU A 14 7.61 -13.90 -2.23
CA GLU A 14 6.36 -13.16 -2.36
C GLU A 14 5.49 -13.35 -1.12
N LYS A 15 4.98 -12.23 -0.57
CA LYS A 15 4.11 -12.25 0.62
C LYS A 15 2.80 -11.57 0.30
N ILE A 16 1.71 -12.27 0.59
CA ILE A 16 0.35 -11.78 0.39
C ILE A 16 -0.24 -11.42 1.76
N LEU A 17 -0.84 -10.23 1.85
CA LEU A 17 -1.59 -9.81 3.02
C LEU A 17 -3.07 -10.15 2.81
N GLN A 18 -3.55 -11.17 3.52
CA GLN A 18 -4.96 -11.53 3.51
C GLN A 18 -5.69 -10.86 4.67
N ILE A 19 -6.83 -10.24 4.36
CA ILE A 19 -7.68 -9.56 5.32
C ILE A 19 -9.04 -10.26 5.31
N ASP A 20 -9.56 -10.54 6.50
CA ASP A 20 -10.90 -11.06 6.71
C ASP A 20 -11.79 -9.92 7.25
N PRO A 21 -12.64 -9.29 6.41
CA PRO A 21 -13.45 -8.16 6.83
C PRO A 21 -14.50 -8.52 7.88
N GLN A 22 -14.93 -9.79 7.96
CA GLN A 22 -15.95 -10.20 8.92
C GLN A 22 -15.47 -10.13 10.37
N LYS A 23 -14.15 -10.16 10.59
CA LYS A 23 -13.53 -10.04 11.91
C LYS A 23 -13.14 -8.60 12.25
N CYS A 24 -13.33 -7.65 11.34
CA CYS A 24 -12.97 -6.26 11.57
C CYS A 24 -14.00 -5.58 12.48
N THR A 25 -13.60 -5.20 13.69
CA THR A 25 -14.45 -4.50 14.66
C THR A 25 -14.44 -2.98 14.52
N GLY A 26 -13.67 -2.45 13.57
CA GLY A 26 -13.53 -1.00 13.40
C GLY A 26 -12.64 -0.32 14.45
N CYS A 27 -11.82 -1.06 15.20
CA CYS A 27 -10.97 -0.50 16.28
C CYS A 27 -9.88 0.48 15.81
N ARG A 28 -9.61 0.56 14.49
CA ARG A 28 -8.63 1.47 13.84
C ARG A 28 -7.19 1.40 14.36
N GLN A 29 -6.84 0.37 15.14
CA GLN A 29 -5.46 0.17 15.62
C GLN A 29 -4.46 -0.02 14.49
N CYS A 30 -4.88 -0.68 13.40
CA CYS A 30 -4.07 -0.84 12.19
C CYS A 30 -3.70 0.51 11.56
N GLU A 31 -4.58 1.52 11.62
CA GLU A 31 -4.31 2.86 11.10
C GLU A 31 -3.20 3.53 11.92
N ILE A 32 -3.32 3.52 13.25
CA ILE A 32 -2.38 4.14 14.18
C ILE A 32 -1.00 3.47 14.11
N VAL A 33 -0.96 2.13 14.17
CA VAL A 33 0.30 1.39 14.11
C VAL A 33 1.00 1.63 12.77
N CYS A 34 0.26 1.66 11.67
CA CYS A 34 0.82 1.98 10.37
C CYS A 34 1.37 3.42 10.33
N ALA A 35 0.63 4.41 10.85
CA ALA A 35 1.09 5.79 10.91
C ALA A 35 2.38 5.92 11.74
N ILE A 36 2.46 5.26 12.90
CA ILE A 36 3.67 5.28 13.73
C ILE A 36 4.83 4.60 13.00
N ARG A 37 4.62 3.40 12.45
CA ARG A 37 5.70 2.61 11.84
C ARG A 37 6.20 3.17 10.52
N CYS A 38 5.28 3.63 9.68
CA CYS A 38 5.59 4.09 8.33
C CYS A 38 5.89 5.58 8.29
N ASN A 39 5.20 6.35 9.14
CA ASN A 39 5.26 7.80 9.12
C ASN A 39 5.98 8.46 10.30
N ALA A 40 6.35 7.70 11.34
CA ALA A 40 6.86 8.23 12.60
C ALA A 40 5.90 9.26 13.24
N SER A 41 4.61 9.14 12.93
CA SER A 41 3.57 10.06 13.38
C SER A 41 2.43 9.28 13.99
N GLY A 42 1.90 9.74 15.12
CA GLY A 42 0.68 9.17 15.71
C GLY A 42 -0.61 9.54 14.98
N ASN A 43 -0.54 10.33 13.90
CA ASN A 43 -1.70 10.83 13.18
C ASN A 43 -2.28 9.75 12.24
N PRO A 44 -3.52 9.24 12.47
CA PRO A 44 -4.14 8.26 11.57
C PRO A 44 -4.32 8.80 10.14
N SER A 45 -4.41 10.12 9.97
CA SER A 45 -4.59 10.77 8.66
C SER A 45 -3.43 10.61 7.70
N VAL A 46 -2.26 10.10 8.12
CA VAL A 46 -1.18 9.74 7.21
C VAL A 46 -1.00 8.22 7.08
N SER A 47 -1.94 7.43 7.62
CA SER A 47 -1.86 5.98 7.56
C SER A 47 -2.05 5.47 6.13
N ARG A 48 -1.29 4.42 5.78
CA ARG A 48 -1.44 3.68 4.52
C ARG A 48 -2.55 2.62 4.58
N ILE A 49 -3.17 2.45 5.74
CA ILE A 49 -4.29 1.56 5.99
C ILE A 49 -5.48 2.44 6.36
N ARG A 50 -6.65 2.18 5.77
CA ARG A 50 -7.89 2.92 6.05
C ARG A 50 -9.05 2.00 6.31
N VAL A 51 -9.65 2.11 7.47
CA VAL A 51 -10.88 1.40 7.81
C VAL A 51 -12.05 2.21 7.30
N PHE A 52 -12.69 1.69 6.26
CA PHE A 52 -13.94 2.22 5.74
C PHE A 52 -15.11 1.61 6.50
N GLU A 53 -16.08 2.45 6.85
CA GLU A 53 -17.32 2.04 7.48
C GLU A 53 -18.44 2.06 6.44
N TRP A 54 -19.09 0.91 6.26
CA TRP A 54 -20.25 0.82 5.38
C TRP A 54 -21.53 1.12 6.17
N MET A 55 -21.99 2.38 6.07
CA MET A 55 -23.09 2.94 6.88
C MET A 55 -24.37 2.11 6.92
N LYS A 56 -24.65 1.29 5.89
CA LYS A 56 -25.91 0.52 5.81
C LYS A 56 -25.87 -0.83 6.52
N SER A 57 -24.71 -1.32 6.94
CA SER A 57 -24.58 -2.71 7.38
C SER A 57 -23.67 -2.92 8.58
N SER A 58 -23.21 -1.86 9.25
CA SER A 58 -22.27 -1.93 10.39
C SER A 58 -21.05 -2.81 10.11
N PHE A 59 -20.61 -2.85 8.85
CA PHE A 59 -19.43 -3.58 8.41
C PHE A 59 -18.26 -2.63 8.25
N PHE A 60 -17.10 -3.05 8.76
CA PHE A 60 -15.83 -2.34 8.62
C PHE A 60 -14.92 -3.08 7.65
N VAL A 61 -14.36 -2.35 6.69
CA VAL A 61 -13.45 -2.93 5.69
C VAL A 61 -12.14 -2.15 5.72
N PRO A 62 -11.05 -2.76 6.20
CA PRO A 62 -9.73 -2.13 6.11
C PRO A 62 -9.20 -2.26 4.68
N VAL A 63 -9.05 -1.12 4.02
CA VAL A 63 -8.40 -0.97 2.72
C VAL A 63 -6.90 -0.81 2.93
N VAL A 64 -6.15 -1.63 2.21
CA VAL A 64 -4.69 -1.66 2.18
C VAL A 64 -4.22 -1.71 0.73
N CYS A 65 -2.94 -1.43 0.48
CA CYS A 65 -2.35 -1.69 -0.83
C CYS A 65 -2.27 -3.22 -1.06
N PRO A 66 -2.97 -3.78 -2.05
CA PRO A 66 -3.01 -5.23 -2.28
C PRO A 66 -1.75 -5.75 -2.98
N GLN A 67 -0.79 -4.89 -3.34
CA GLN A 67 0.43 -5.28 -4.06
C GLN A 67 0.10 -5.94 -5.41
N CYS A 68 -0.68 -5.23 -6.24
CA CYS A 68 -1.19 -5.75 -7.52
C CYS A 68 -0.10 -6.32 -8.44
N GLU A 69 -0.47 -7.31 -9.23
CA GLU A 69 0.40 -7.91 -10.25
C GLU A 69 0.71 -6.94 -11.40
N GLU A 70 -0.33 -6.35 -12.01
CA GLU A 70 -0.15 -5.40 -13.12
C GLU A 70 0.17 -3.97 -12.65
N ALA A 71 -0.12 -3.65 -11.38
CA ALA A 71 0.22 -2.40 -10.69
C ALA A 71 0.01 -1.12 -11.54
N PRO A 72 -1.24 -0.65 -11.76
CA PRO A 72 -1.50 0.55 -12.57
C PRO A 72 -0.81 1.81 -12.05
N CYS A 73 -0.54 1.87 -10.74
CA CYS A 73 0.23 2.95 -10.12
C CYS A 73 1.67 3.05 -10.66
N LEU A 74 2.29 1.92 -11.03
CA LEU A 74 3.63 1.87 -11.60
C LEU A 74 3.62 2.45 -13.02
N ALA A 75 2.69 2.00 -13.86
CA ALA A 75 2.51 2.49 -15.23
C ALA A 75 2.15 3.99 -15.28
N ALA A 76 1.40 4.48 -14.30
CA ALA A 76 0.98 5.88 -14.25
C ALA A 76 2.07 6.86 -13.78
N CYS A 77 3.22 6.39 -13.29
CA CYS A 77 4.25 7.25 -12.73
C CYS A 77 5.21 7.78 -13.81
N PRO A 78 5.20 9.08 -14.15
CA PRO A 78 6.04 9.62 -15.23
C PRO A 78 7.53 9.70 -14.87
N ARG A 79 7.86 9.60 -13.58
CA ARG A 79 9.24 9.63 -13.08
C ARG A 79 9.80 8.24 -12.78
N GLU A 80 8.98 7.20 -12.97
CA GLU A 80 9.38 5.80 -12.71
C GLU A 80 9.95 5.59 -11.30
N VAL A 81 9.43 6.33 -10.31
CA VAL A 81 9.87 6.24 -8.90
C VAL A 81 9.15 5.12 -8.14
N ILE A 82 8.12 4.54 -8.74
CA ILE A 82 7.39 3.39 -8.20
C ILE A 82 7.99 2.15 -8.85
N TYR A 83 8.46 1.20 -8.04
CA TYR A 83 9.18 0.03 -8.52
C TYR A 83 8.88 -1.21 -7.68
N ARG A 84 9.20 -2.39 -8.21
CA ARG A 84 9.12 -3.66 -7.49
C ARG A 84 10.44 -3.99 -6.81
N ASP A 85 10.36 -4.29 -5.51
CA ASP A 85 11.49 -4.73 -4.71
C ASP A 85 11.94 -6.13 -5.16
N LYS A 86 13.24 -6.31 -5.41
CA LYS A 86 13.80 -7.56 -5.95
C LYS A 86 13.72 -8.72 -4.96
N LEU A 87 13.62 -8.45 -3.66
CA LEU A 87 13.61 -9.49 -2.63
C LEU A 87 12.20 -10.02 -2.33
N PHE A 88 11.22 -9.13 -2.26
CA PHE A 88 9.87 -9.45 -1.80
C PHE A 88 8.78 -9.26 -2.86
N ASN A 89 9.16 -8.84 -4.07
CA ASN A 89 8.27 -8.47 -5.18
C ASN A 89 7.15 -7.48 -4.82
N ARG A 90 7.39 -6.64 -3.80
CA ARG A 90 6.44 -5.61 -3.35
C ARG A 90 6.66 -4.29 -4.08
N ILE A 91 5.58 -3.57 -4.32
CA ILE A 91 5.56 -2.22 -4.85
C ILE A 91 6.09 -1.25 -3.77
N MET A 92 7.13 -0.52 -4.13
CA MET A 92 7.80 0.48 -3.31
C MET A 92 7.80 1.82 -4.04
N VAL A 93 7.88 2.91 -3.28
CA VAL A 93 7.97 4.27 -3.81
C VAL A 93 9.27 4.90 -3.32
N ASP A 94 10.07 5.42 -4.25
CA ASP A 94 11.20 6.28 -3.93
C ASP A 94 10.73 7.71 -3.66
N TYR A 95 10.53 8.01 -2.38
CA TYR A 95 10.06 9.33 -1.94
C TYR A 95 11.07 10.45 -2.22
N GLY A 96 12.37 10.16 -2.30
CA GLY A 96 13.39 11.20 -2.55
C GLY A 96 13.40 11.72 -4.00
N ARG A 97 12.87 10.93 -4.94
CA ARG A 97 12.74 11.31 -6.36
C ARG A 97 11.31 11.65 -6.76
N CYS A 98 10.35 11.44 -5.86
CA CYS A 98 8.95 11.75 -6.11
C CYS A 98 8.76 13.26 -6.22
N VAL A 99 8.03 13.70 -7.25
CA VAL A 99 7.70 15.13 -7.48
C VAL A 99 6.26 15.45 -7.12
N SER A 100 5.59 14.57 -6.37
CA SER A 100 4.23 14.84 -5.88
C SER A 100 3.18 15.11 -6.97
N CYS A 101 3.31 14.49 -8.15
CA CYS A 101 2.39 14.67 -9.28
C CYS A 101 1.01 14.01 -9.11
N ARG A 102 0.83 13.16 -8.09
CA ARG A 102 -0.44 12.48 -7.72
C ARG A 102 -1.09 11.58 -8.78
N MET A 103 -0.45 11.33 -9.92
CA MET A 103 -0.98 10.42 -10.95
C MET A 103 -1.21 9.00 -10.41
N CYS A 104 -0.33 8.52 -9.53
CA CYS A 104 -0.47 7.21 -8.90
C CYS A 104 -1.68 7.11 -7.96
N VAL A 105 -2.13 8.23 -7.38
CA VAL A 105 -3.35 8.30 -6.54
C VAL A 105 -4.58 8.11 -7.42
N ALA A 106 -4.65 8.84 -8.55
CA ALA A 106 -5.75 8.72 -9.50
C ALA A 106 -5.80 7.35 -10.18
N ALA A 107 -4.64 6.73 -10.43
CA ALA A 107 -4.55 5.42 -11.08
C ALA A 107 -4.91 4.23 -10.18
N CYS A 108 -5.02 4.42 -8.86
CA CYS A 108 -5.26 3.31 -7.94
C CYS A 108 -6.77 2.99 -7.85
N PRO A 109 -7.24 1.83 -8.34
CA PRO A 109 -8.66 1.50 -8.32
C PRO A 109 -9.19 1.24 -6.90
N PHE A 110 -8.30 0.86 -5.97
CA PHE A 110 -8.63 0.58 -4.57
C PHE A 110 -8.54 1.80 -3.67
N GLY A 111 -8.02 2.93 -4.16
CA GLY A 111 -7.77 4.12 -3.32
C GLY A 111 -6.69 3.90 -2.25
N ALA A 112 -5.80 2.92 -2.41
CA ALA A 112 -4.74 2.63 -1.44
C ALA A 112 -3.53 3.57 -1.56
N MET A 113 -3.40 4.29 -2.68
CA MET A 113 -2.38 5.32 -2.86
C MET A 113 -2.88 6.64 -2.26
N GLY A 114 -2.08 7.23 -1.37
CA GLY A 114 -2.39 8.49 -0.70
C GLY A 114 -1.35 9.58 -0.97
N PHE A 115 -1.72 10.82 -0.63
CA PHE A 115 -0.84 11.99 -0.70
C PHE A 115 -0.79 12.65 0.68
N ASP A 116 0.39 12.71 1.28
CA ASP A 116 0.61 13.29 2.61
C ASP A 116 1.81 14.25 2.57
N MET A 117 1.59 15.52 2.91
CA MET A 117 2.69 16.44 3.24
C MET A 117 3.11 16.23 4.70
N PRO A 118 4.42 16.26 5.06
CA PRO A 118 5.55 16.81 4.32
C PRO A 118 6.47 15.76 3.67
N ARG A 119 5.99 14.53 3.45
CA ARG A 119 6.86 13.38 3.14
C ARG A 119 7.33 13.29 1.68
N GLN A 120 6.90 14.22 0.82
CA GLN A 120 6.94 14.16 -0.64
C GLN A 120 7.19 15.54 -1.25
#